data_AF-A0A9E2DQG7-F1
#
_entry.id   AF-A0A9E2DQG7-F1
#
_cell.length_a   1.000
_cell.length_b   1.000
_cell.length_c   1.000
_cell.angle_alpha   90.00
_cell.angle_beta   90.00
_cell.angle_gamma   90.00
#
_symmetry.space_group_name_H-M   'P 1'
#
loop_
_entity.id
_entity.type
_entity.pdbx_description
1 polymer ?
#
loop_
_entity_poly.entity_id
_entity_poly.type
_entity_poly.pdbx_seq_one_letter_code
_entity_poly.pdbx_strand_id
1 'polypeptide(L)'
;SKTSKAAVTPGEIIPADELLADLYLALNKPEKALEAYKVNLKGHPFRFNGIYGAAKAAEKLNNVKLAVYYYDQLVKLSSETNSSRPEIIEAKNFLADNSTAIANNV
;
A
#
# COMPACT_ATOMS: atom_id res chain seq x y z
N SER A 1 -46.58 -15.15 5.02
CA SER A 1 -45.37 -15.16 4.18
C SER A 1 -44.38 -14.15 4.71
N LYS A 2 -43.26 -14.59 5.31
CA LYS A 2 -42.16 -13.72 5.77
C LYS A 2 -40.91 -14.09 4.99
N THR A 3 -40.72 -13.49 3.82
CA THR A 3 -39.48 -13.58 3.06
C THR A 3 -38.90 -12.18 2.93
N SER A 4 -38.39 -11.62 4.04
CA SER A 4 -37.46 -10.49 3.94
C SER A 4 -36.13 -11.07 3.46
N LYS A 5 -35.84 -10.92 2.17
CA LYS A 5 -34.49 -11.08 1.65
C LYS A 5 -33.66 -9.99 2.32
N ALA A 6 -32.69 -10.38 3.16
CA ALA A 6 -31.71 -9.43 3.67
C ALA A 6 -31.09 -8.70 2.47
N ALA A 7 -30.84 -7.39 2.58
CA ALA A 7 -30.15 -6.64 1.54
C ALA A 7 -28.79 -7.30 1.31
N VAL A 8 -28.68 -8.10 0.25
CA VAL A 8 -27.40 -8.62 -0.21
C VAL A 8 -26.77 -7.49 -1.00
N THR A 9 -26.28 -6.47 -0.30
CA THR A 9 -25.23 -5.63 -0.87
C THR A 9 -24.01 -6.54 -0.98
N PRO A 10 -23.51 -6.86 -2.19
CA PRO A 10 -22.23 -7.51 -2.31
C PRO A 10 -21.23 -6.68 -1.51
N GLY A 11 -20.54 -7.30 -0.56
CA GLY A 11 -19.47 -6.62 0.17
C GLY A 11 -18.45 -6.07 -0.82
N GLU A 12 -17.89 -4.90 -0.52
CA GLU A 12 -16.93 -4.22 -1.39
C GLU A 12 -15.71 -5.14 -1.62
N ILE A 13 -15.52 -5.59 -2.86
CA ILE A 13 -14.50 -6.59 -3.23
C ILE A 13 -13.11 -5.96 -3.26
N ILE A 14 -13.04 -4.70 -3.71
CA ILE A 14 -11.87 -3.82 -3.70
C ILE A 14 -12.39 -2.45 -3.27
N PRO A 15 -11.83 -1.83 -2.21
CA PRO A 15 -12.24 -0.49 -1.81
C PRO A 15 -12.13 0.50 -2.95
N ALA A 16 -13.15 1.33 -3.16
CA ALA A 16 -13.16 2.34 -4.22
C ALA A 16 -11.93 3.27 -4.16
N ASP A 17 -11.43 3.56 -2.96
CA ASP A 17 -10.25 4.39 -2.75
C ASP A 17 -8.95 3.72 -3.21
N GLU A 18 -8.85 2.38 -3.12
CA GLU A 18 -7.71 1.61 -3.65
C GLU A 18 -7.67 1.70 -5.18
N LEU A 19 -8.81 1.49 -5.84
CA LEU A 19 -8.95 1.60 -7.29
C LEU A 19 -8.64 3.03 -7.79
N LEU A 20 -9.11 4.04 -7.05
CA LEU A 20 -8.85 5.44 -7.36
C LEU A 20 -7.35 5.76 -7.26
N ALA A 21 -6.69 5.26 -6.23
CA ALA A 21 -5.26 5.45 -6.04
C ALA A 21 -4.43 4.78 -7.16
N ASP A 22 -4.80 3.56 -7.55
CA ASP A 22 -4.20 2.84 -8.67
C ASP A 22 -4.34 3.63 -9.98
N LEU A 23 -5.54 4.18 -10.23
CA LEU A 23 -5.78 5.05 -11.39
C LEU A 23 -4.89 6.29 -11.36
N TYR A 24 -4.75 6.96 -10.21
CA TYR A 24 -3.86 8.10 -10.09
C TYR A 24 -2.39 7.74 -10.33
N LEU A 25 -1.93 6.57 -9.88
CA LEU A 25 -0.59 6.09 -10.20
C LEU A 25 -0.41 5.85 -11.70
N ALA A 26 -1.39 5.21 -12.34
CA ALA A 26 -1.38 4.97 -13.79
C ALA A 26 -1.35 6.29 -14.60
N LEU A 27 -2.01 7.33 -14.08
CA LEU A 27 -2.01 8.67 -14.67
C LEU A 27 -0.78 9.52 -14.29
N ASN A 28 0.23 8.94 -13.63
CA ASN A 28 1.42 9.64 -13.13
C ASN A 28 1.08 10.84 -12.22
N LYS A 29 0.04 10.71 -11.39
CA LYS A 29 -0.36 11.68 -10.36
C LYS A 29 -0.09 11.11 -8.97
N PRO A 30 1.19 10.94 -8.58
CA PRO A 30 1.53 10.22 -7.36
C PRO A 30 1.10 10.95 -6.07
N GLU A 31 0.98 12.29 -6.09
CA GLU A 31 0.45 13.05 -4.95
C GLU A 31 -0.99 12.66 -4.61
N LYS A 32 -1.84 12.61 -5.64
CA LYS A 32 -3.26 12.23 -5.49
C LYS A 32 -3.41 10.74 -5.16
N ALA A 33 -2.56 9.90 -5.74
CA ALA A 33 -2.53 8.48 -5.40
C ALA A 33 -2.23 8.27 -3.92
N LEU A 34 -1.22 8.98 -3.39
CA LEU A 34 -0.85 8.89 -1.98
C LEU A 34 -1.99 9.35 -1.06
N GLU A 35 -2.70 10.42 -1.41
CA GLU A 35 -3.86 10.87 -0.67
C GLU A 35 -4.98 9.82 -0.65
N ALA A 36 -5.31 9.25 -1.81
CA ALA A 36 -6.31 8.19 -1.93
C ALA A 36 -5.92 6.93 -1.15
N TYR A 37 -4.65 6.48 -1.22
CA TYR A 37 -4.19 5.36 -0.39
C TYR A 37 -4.25 5.65 1.10
N LYS A 38 -3.97 6.89 1.54
CA LYS A 38 -4.11 7.27 2.95
C LYS A 38 -5.58 7.22 3.40
N VAL A 39 -6.51 7.61 2.55
CA VAL A 39 -7.95 7.47 2.84
C VAL A 39 -8.34 6.00 2.92
N ASN A 40 -7.92 5.19 1.95
CA ASN A 40 -8.14 3.74 1.95
C ASN A 40 -7.62 3.10 3.25
N LEU A 41 -6.39 3.40 3.65
CA LEU A 41 -5.76 2.84 4.85
C LEU A 41 -6.40 3.31 6.17
N LYS A 42 -7.13 4.44 6.18
CA LYS A 42 -7.93 4.86 7.34
C LYS A 42 -9.19 3.99 7.50
N GLY A 43 -9.86 3.66 6.39
CA GLY A 43 -11.04 2.78 6.41
C GLY A 43 -10.68 1.30 6.56
N HIS A 44 -9.54 0.90 5.97
CA HIS A 44 -9.07 -0.46 5.88
C HIS A 44 -7.59 -0.54 6.30
N PRO A 45 -7.29 -0.50 7.61
CA PRO A 45 -5.93 -0.62 8.09
C PRO A 45 -5.35 -1.99 7.75
N PHE A 46 -4.02 -2.08 7.59
CA PHE A 46 -3.28 -3.31 7.27
C PHE A 46 -3.63 -3.95 5.92
N ARG A 47 -4.18 -3.19 4.98
CA ARG A 47 -4.44 -3.64 3.62
C ARG A 47 -3.13 -3.76 2.82
N PHE A 48 -2.74 -4.98 2.45
CA PHE A 48 -1.48 -5.25 1.71
C PHE A 48 -1.30 -4.37 0.46
N ASN A 49 -2.28 -4.38 -0.45
CA ASN A 49 -2.23 -3.59 -1.69
C ASN A 49 -2.18 -2.09 -1.43
N GLY A 50 -2.95 -1.61 -0.44
CA GLY A 50 -2.98 -0.19 -0.07
C GLY A 50 -1.63 0.29 0.49
N ILE A 51 -0.96 -0.53 1.31
CA ILE A 51 0.36 -0.20 1.85
C ILE A 51 1.42 -0.22 0.72
N TYR A 52 1.42 -1.25 -0.12
CA TYR A 52 2.35 -1.35 -1.25
C TYR A 52 2.17 -0.18 -2.23
N GLY A 53 0.93 0.11 -2.63
CA GLY A 53 0.61 1.23 -3.51
C GLY A 53 1.00 2.59 -2.91
N ALA A 54 0.78 2.79 -1.60
CA ALA A 54 1.23 3.99 -0.89
C ALA A 54 2.75 4.14 -0.91
N ALA A 55 3.49 3.02 -0.77
CA ALA A 55 4.94 3.00 -0.86
C ALA A 55 5.41 3.40 -2.28
N LYS A 56 4.84 2.80 -3.33
CA LYS A 56 5.13 3.15 -4.74
C LYS A 56 4.79 4.60 -5.07
N ALA A 57 3.69 5.13 -4.53
CA ALA A 57 3.35 6.53 -4.67
C ALA A 57 4.38 7.44 -4.00
N ALA A 58 4.82 7.09 -2.79
CA ALA A 58 5.86 7.83 -2.07
C ALA A 58 7.22 7.77 -2.77
N GLU A 59 7.60 6.63 -3.36
CA GLU A 59 8.79 6.50 -4.21
C GLU A 59 8.74 7.47 -5.39
N LYS A 60 7.62 7.49 -6.13
CA LYS A 60 7.44 8.40 -7.27
C LYS A 60 7.46 9.88 -6.87
N LEU A 61 7.15 10.20 -5.61
CA LEU A 61 7.28 11.54 -5.04
C LEU A 61 8.69 11.86 -4.53
N ASN A 62 9.65 10.94 -4.66
CA ASN A 62 10.98 11.02 -4.04
C ASN A 62 10.92 11.20 -2.52
N ASN A 63 9.81 10.82 -1.88
CA ASN A 63 9.66 10.88 -0.43
C ASN A 63 10.13 9.56 0.19
N VAL A 64 11.46 9.40 0.23
CA VAL A 64 12.12 8.17 0.70
C VAL A 64 11.71 7.81 2.12
N LYS A 65 11.60 8.80 3.03
CA LYS A 65 11.19 8.56 4.42
C LYS A 65 9.81 7.90 4.50
N LEU A 66 8.88 8.38 3.68
CA LEU A 66 7.52 7.84 3.66
C LEU A 66 7.44 6.50 2.95
N ALA A 67 8.22 6.30 1.88
CA ALA A 67 8.33 5.00 1.21
C ALA A 67 8.89 3.93 2.14
N VAL A 68 9.97 4.23 2.87
CA VAL A 68 10.55 3.35 3.90
C VAL A 68 9.51 2.99 4.96
N TYR A 69 8.74 3.96 5.46
CA TYR A 69 7.69 3.71 6.45
C TYR A 69 6.64 2.70 5.96
N TYR A 70 6.12 2.87 4.74
CA TYR A 70 5.11 1.94 4.21
C TYR A 70 5.70 0.58 3.86
N TYR A 71 6.92 0.51 3.31
CA TYR A 71 7.57 -0.78 3.04
C TYR A 71 7.90 -1.56 4.32
N ASP A 72 8.32 -0.88 5.38
CA ASP A 72 8.53 -1.52 6.69
C ASP A 72 7.21 -2.10 7.22
N GLN A 73 6.10 -1.38 7.08
CA GLN A 73 4.78 -1.94 7.41
C GLN A 73 4.39 -3.13 6.54
N LEU A 74 4.70 -3.09 5.24
CA LEU A 74 4.41 -4.20 4.33
C LEU A 74 5.19 -5.47 4.72
N VAL A 75 6.47 -5.31 5.04
CA VAL A 75 7.33 -6.42 5.47
C VAL A 75 6.85 -6.97 6.81
N LYS A 76 6.50 -6.10 7.77
CA LYS A 76 5.91 -6.50 9.07
C LYS A 76 4.57 -7.22 8.90
N LEU A 77 3.71 -6.77 7.99
CA LEU A 77 2.45 -7.46 7.71
C LEU A 77 2.69 -8.87 7.15
N SER A 78 3.77 -9.04 6.38
CA SER A 78 4.14 -10.32 5.79
C SER A 78 5.04 -11.18 6.67
N SER A 79 5.52 -10.72 7.83
CA SER A 79 6.60 -11.42 8.56
C SER A 79 6.20 -12.81 9.08
N GLU A 80 4.91 -13.04 9.31
CA GLU A 80 4.39 -14.34 9.77
C GLU A 80 4.25 -15.36 8.64
N THR A 81 4.26 -14.89 7.39
CA THR A 81 4.12 -15.73 6.20
C THR A 81 5.37 -15.57 5.36
N ASN A 82 6.22 -16.60 5.24
CA ASN A 82 7.37 -16.59 4.31
C ASN A 82 6.87 -16.50 2.85
N SER A 83 6.43 -15.32 2.46
CA SER A 83 5.64 -15.08 1.27
C SER A 83 6.59 -14.62 0.19
N SER A 84 6.69 -15.42 -0.88
CA SER A 84 7.56 -15.16 -2.05
C SER A 84 6.94 -14.16 -3.03
N ARG A 85 6.05 -13.29 -2.54
CA ARG A 85 5.38 -12.28 -3.35
C ARG A 85 6.40 -11.24 -3.85
N PRO A 86 6.39 -10.89 -5.14
CA PRO A 86 7.35 -9.94 -5.71
C PRO A 86 7.34 -8.58 -4.99
N GLU A 87 6.17 -8.14 -4.51
CA GLU A 87 5.99 -6.88 -3.78
C GLU A 87 6.77 -6.86 -2.45
N ILE A 88 6.89 -8.00 -1.77
CA ILE A 88 7.65 -8.12 -0.52
C ILE A 88 9.16 -8.13 -0.82
N ILE A 89 9.56 -8.77 -1.90
CA ILE A 89 10.96 -8.79 -2.34
C ILE A 89 11.40 -7.36 -2.69
N GLU A 90 10.57 -6.64 -3.44
CA GLU A 90 10.80 -5.23 -3.77
C GLU A 90 10.92 -4.36 -2.51
N ALA A 91 9.98 -4.52 -1.57
CA ALA A 91 10.01 -3.79 -0.29
C ALA A 91 11.30 -4.06 0.50
N LYS A 92 11.73 -5.33 0.59
CA LYS A 92 12.98 -5.71 1.29
C LYS A 92 14.21 -5.13 0.59
N ASN A 93 14.26 -5.17 -0.74
CA ASN A 93 15.35 -4.59 -1.52
C ASN A 93 15.41 -3.08 -1.32
N PHE A 94 14.26 -2.39 -1.42
CA PHE A 94 14.19 -0.94 -1.20
C PHE A 94 14.65 -0.56 0.22
N LEU A 95 14.23 -1.30 1.24
CA LEU A 95 14.68 -1.07 2.61
C LEU A 95 16.17 -1.32 2.77
N ALA A 96 16.73 -2.37 2.14
CA ALA A 96 18.17 -2.65 2.17
C ALA A 96 18.98 -1.53 1.49
N ASP A 97 18.58 -1.10 0.30
CA ASP A 97 19.26 -0.04 -0.46
C ASP A 97 19.27 1.28 0.33
N ASN A 98 18.12 1.65 0.90
CA ASN A 98 18.00 2.89 1.68
C ASN A 98 18.64 2.78 3.08
N SER A 99 18.68 1.59 3.69
CA SER A 99 19.43 1.38 4.95
C SER A 99 20.94 1.53 4.73
N THR A 100 21.43 1.04 3.59
CA THR A 100 22.85 1.16 3.22
C THR A 100 23.20 2.61 2.85
N ALA A 101 22.28 3.33 2.19
CA ALA A 101 22.44 4.75 1.88
C ALA A 101 22.48 5.65 3.14
N ILE A 102 21.79 5.26 4.21
CA ILE A 102 21.85 5.95 5.51
C ILE A 102 23.15 5.60 6.25
N ALA A 103 23.61 4.34 6.19
CA ALA A 103 24.84 3.90 6.83
C ALA A 103 26.13 4.47 6.19
N ASN A 104 26.11 4.73 4.87
CA ASN A 104 27.25 5.31 4.13
C ASN A 104 27.32 6.85 4.19
N ASN A 105 26.42 7.49 4.94
CA ASN A 105 26.39 8.95 5.14
C ASN A 105 26.69 9.33 6.61
N VAL A 106 27.36 8.44 7.35
CA VAL A 106 27.86 8.66 8.73
C VAL A 106 29.38 8.62 8.73
#